data_AF-A0AAW8IEM7-F1
#
_entry.id   AF-A0AAW8IEM7-F1
#
_cell.length_a   1.000
_cell.length_b   1.000
_cell.length_c   1.000
_cell.angle_alpha   90.00
_cell.angle_beta   90.00
_cell.angle_gamma   90.00
#
_symmetry.space_group_name_H-M   'P 1'
#
loop_
_entity.id
_entity.type
_entity.pdbx_description
1 polymer ?
#
loop_
_entity_poly.entity_id
_entity_poly.type
_entity_poly.pdbx_seq_one_letter_code
_entity_poly.pdbx_strand_id
1 'polypeptide(L)'
;MNWLNPANRKAFSEDALCGIPFTNNAFYALFSIYKKATARNWAQTITKSFPFLFVSGQNDPIGDFGKGVTKTVGSLKLDGFKNVDMKIYPEMRHEILNEEIRENVLNEIHQWILKLLK
;
A
#
# COMPACT_ATOMS: atom_id res chain seq x y z
N MET A 1 -16.96 1.56 -5.17
CA MET A 1 -15.87 1.55 -6.17
C MET A 1 -15.55 2.93 -6.79
N ASN A 2 -15.97 4.07 -6.21
CA ASN A 2 -15.62 5.40 -6.74
C ASN A 2 -14.19 5.86 -6.34
N TRP A 3 -13.34 4.96 -5.85
CA TRP A 3 -11.96 5.21 -5.44
C TRP A 3 -10.92 4.64 -6.42
N LEU A 4 -11.35 4.34 -7.64
CA LEU A 4 -10.52 3.86 -8.75
C LEU A 4 -10.68 4.77 -9.97
N ASN A 5 -9.72 4.74 -10.89
CA ASN A 5 -9.84 5.36 -12.22
C ASN A 5 -10.93 4.62 -13.05
N PRO A 6 -11.81 5.33 -13.79
CA PRO A 6 -12.85 4.71 -14.62
C PRO A 6 -12.35 3.69 -15.65
N ALA A 7 -11.25 3.98 -16.35
CA ALA A 7 -10.70 3.09 -17.36
C ALA A 7 -10.18 1.79 -16.73
N ASN A 8 -9.46 1.91 -15.61
CA ASN A 8 -8.97 0.76 -14.86
C ASN A 8 -10.12 -0.10 -14.29
N ARG A 9 -11.20 0.51 -13.78
CA ARG A 9 -12.40 -0.25 -13.35
C ARG A 9 -13.02 -1.07 -14.47
N LYS A 10 -13.07 -0.50 -15.69
CA LYS A 10 -13.58 -1.20 -16.86
C LYS A 10 -12.70 -2.40 -17.18
N ALA A 11 -11.38 -2.19 -17.27
CA ALA A 11 -10.42 -3.27 -17.50
C ALA A 11 -10.54 -4.39 -16.45
N PHE A 12 -10.63 -4.03 -15.16
CA PHE A 12 -10.85 -5.00 -14.07
C PHE A 12 -12.16 -5.79 -14.23
N SER A 13 -13.24 -5.14 -14.68
CA SER A 13 -14.54 -5.80 -14.84
C SER A 13 -14.61 -6.70 -16.08
N GLU A 14 -13.78 -6.44 -17.08
CA GLU A 14 -13.69 -7.23 -18.32
C GLU A 14 -12.67 -8.38 -18.22
N ASP A 15 -11.81 -8.38 -17.20
CA ASP A 15 -10.84 -9.43 -16.95
C ASP A 15 -11.50 -10.67 -16.32
N ALA A 16 -11.46 -11.80 -17.04
CA ALA A 16 -12.02 -13.08 -16.63
C ALA A 16 -11.38 -13.67 -15.35
N LEU A 17 -10.19 -13.21 -14.96
CA LEU A 17 -9.52 -13.60 -13.73
C LEU A 17 -9.95 -12.76 -12.52
N CYS A 18 -10.69 -11.68 -12.75
CA CYS A 18 -11.13 -10.72 -11.74
C CYS A 18 -12.63 -10.87 -11.41
N GLY A 19 -13.11 -10.17 -10.37
CA GLY A 19 -14.53 -10.14 -10.01
C GLY A 19 -15.11 -11.43 -9.43
N ILE A 20 -14.26 -12.42 -9.09
CA ILE A 20 -14.68 -13.68 -8.46
C ILE A 20 -15.41 -13.38 -7.13
N PRO A 21 -16.57 -14.02 -6.86
CA PRO A 21 -17.31 -13.81 -5.62
C PRO A 21 -16.46 -14.01 -4.37
N PHE A 22 -16.46 -13.01 -3.49
CA PHE A 22 -15.73 -13.08 -2.24
C PHE A 22 -16.49 -13.95 -1.23
N THR A 23 -15.93 -15.11 -0.88
CA THR A 23 -16.61 -16.09 -0.03
C THR A 23 -16.58 -15.71 1.44
N ASN A 24 -17.46 -16.31 2.27
CA ASN A 24 -17.43 -16.12 3.72
C ASN A 24 -16.07 -16.49 4.34
N ASN A 25 -15.42 -17.55 3.82
CA ASN A 25 -14.09 -17.93 4.28
C ASN A 25 -13.03 -16.90 3.86
N ALA A 26 -13.17 -16.28 2.69
CA ALA A 26 -12.30 -15.19 2.27
C ALA A 26 -12.45 -13.96 3.18
N PHE A 27 -13.67 -13.58 3.57
CA PHE A 27 -13.90 -12.53 4.58
C PHE A 27 -13.26 -12.88 5.92
N TYR A 28 -13.48 -14.10 6.41
CA TYR A 28 -12.88 -14.56 7.68
C TYR A 28 -11.35 -14.47 7.63
N ALA A 29 -10.73 -14.93 6.54
CA ALA A 29 -9.28 -14.86 6.35
C ALA A 29 -8.80 -13.40 6.29
N LEU A 30 -9.47 -12.55 5.51
CA LEU A 30 -9.14 -11.13 5.37
C LEU A 30 -9.13 -10.43 6.73
N PHE A 31 -10.20 -10.55 7.53
CA PHE A 31 -10.27 -9.91 8.84
C PHE A 31 -9.27 -10.49 9.84
N SER A 32 -8.98 -11.79 9.75
CA SER A 32 -7.96 -12.44 10.57
C SER A 32 -6.56 -11.89 10.28
N ILE A 33 -6.23 -11.67 9.00
CA ILE A 33 -4.96 -11.07 8.58
C ILE A 33 -4.93 -9.59 8.96
N TYR A 34 -6.00 -8.84 8.70
CA TYR A 34 -6.12 -7.42 9.04
C TYR A 34 -5.84 -7.16 10.52
N LYS A 35 -6.44 -7.96 11.42
CA LYS A 35 -6.22 -7.85 12.87
C LYS A 35 -4.75 -8.06 13.26
N LYS A 36 -4.06 -8.99 12.61
CA LYS A 36 -2.62 -9.26 12.86
C LYS A 36 -1.74 -8.14 12.30
N ALA A 37 -2.00 -7.70 11.07
CA ALA A 37 -1.22 -6.69 10.37
C ALA A 37 -1.35 -5.28 10.99
N THR A 38 -2.44 -5.03 11.73
CA THR A 38 -2.68 -3.74 12.40
C THR A 38 -2.39 -3.75 13.90
N ALA A 39 -1.93 -4.87 14.46
CA ALA A 39 -1.55 -4.96 15.86
C ALA A 39 -0.37 -4.04 16.17
N ARG A 40 -0.33 -3.41 17.36
CA ARG A 40 0.72 -2.44 17.74
C ARG A 40 2.15 -2.95 17.52
N ASN A 41 2.37 -4.25 17.67
CA ASN A 41 3.66 -4.92 17.60
C ASN A 41 3.80 -5.83 16.37
N TRP A 42 3.01 -5.62 15.30
CA TRP A 42 3.07 -6.45 14.10
C TRP A 42 4.48 -6.57 13.50
N ALA A 43 5.29 -5.51 13.60
CA ALA A 43 6.64 -5.45 13.08
C ALA A 43 7.73 -5.92 14.07
N GLN A 44 7.38 -6.41 15.27
CA GLN A 44 8.36 -6.67 16.34
C GLN A 44 9.45 -7.69 15.96
N THR A 45 9.12 -8.62 15.06
CA THR A 45 10.04 -9.67 14.59
C THR A 45 10.93 -9.22 13.43
N ILE A 46 10.72 -8.02 12.90
CA ILE A 46 11.49 -7.46 11.79
C ILE A 46 12.70 -6.71 12.36
N THR A 47 13.87 -6.91 11.76
CA THR A 47 15.09 -6.22 12.17
C THR A 47 14.95 -4.70 11.99
N LYS A 48 15.47 -3.91 12.94
CA LYS A 48 15.32 -2.44 12.94
C LYS A 48 16.05 -1.73 11.79
N SER A 49 16.98 -2.43 11.15
CA SER A 49 17.68 -2.00 9.94
C SER A 49 16.91 -2.30 8.64
N PHE A 50 15.85 -3.11 8.70
CA PHE A 50 15.08 -3.47 7.51
C PHE A 50 14.49 -2.21 6.86
N PRO A 51 14.71 -2.00 5.55
CA PRO A 51 14.21 -0.84 4.84
C PRO A 51 12.74 -1.01 4.45
N PHE A 52 11.93 -0.01 4.78
CA PHE A 52 10.54 0.08 4.37
C PHE A 52 10.34 1.26 3.41
N LEU A 53 9.60 1.01 2.33
CA LEU A 53 9.03 2.06 1.49
C LEU A 53 7.51 1.92 1.51
N PHE A 54 6.83 2.99 1.95
CA PHE A 54 5.38 3.09 1.87
C PHE A 54 4.99 4.00 0.71
N VAL A 55 4.19 3.49 -0.22
CA VAL A 55 3.65 4.26 -1.36
C VAL A 55 2.12 4.24 -1.30
N SER A 56 1.48 5.39 -1.53
CA SER A 56 0.02 5.49 -1.54
C SER A 56 -0.45 6.71 -2.32
N GLY A 57 -1.67 6.67 -2.86
CA GLY A 57 -2.34 7.89 -3.32
C GLY A 57 -2.86 8.73 -2.15
N GLN A 58 -2.91 10.05 -2.34
CA GLN A 58 -3.45 11.00 -1.36
C GLN A 58 -4.96 10.83 -1.17
N ASN A 59 -5.69 10.57 -2.24
CA ASN A 59 -7.14 10.45 -2.27
C ASN A 59 -7.61 8.99 -2.08
N ASP A 60 -6.75 8.10 -1.58
CA ASP A 60 -7.10 6.72 -1.27
C ASP A 60 -7.86 6.62 0.06
N PRO A 61 -9.17 6.29 0.05
CA PRO A 61 -9.94 6.12 1.29
C PRO A 61 -9.50 4.92 2.12
N ILE A 62 -8.84 3.91 1.53
CA ILE A 62 -8.37 2.73 2.26
C ILE A 62 -7.23 3.11 3.21
N GLY A 63 -6.36 4.02 2.79
CA GLY A 63 -5.27 4.58 3.60
C GLY A 63 -5.67 5.76 4.50
N ASP A 64 -6.97 6.02 4.71
CA ASP A 64 -7.50 7.23 5.36
C ASP A 64 -6.90 8.52 4.73
N PHE A 65 -6.93 8.58 3.39
CA PHE A 65 -6.44 9.72 2.62
C PHE A 65 -4.98 10.08 2.95
N GLY A 66 -4.12 9.05 3.05
CA GLY A 66 -2.71 9.15 3.39
C GLY A 66 -2.40 9.24 4.90
N LYS A 67 -3.39 9.49 5.76
CA LYS A 67 -3.18 9.59 7.22
C LYS A 67 -2.82 8.25 7.84
N GLY A 68 -3.45 7.15 7.41
CA GLY A 68 -3.16 5.80 7.88
C GLY A 68 -1.72 5.37 7.57
N VAL A 69 -1.25 5.71 6.37
CA VAL A 69 0.15 5.48 5.95
C VAL A 69 1.11 6.30 6.79
N THR A 70 0.84 7.60 6.95
CA THR A 70 1.64 8.52 7.77
C THR A 70 1.75 8.03 9.22
N LYS A 71 0.63 7.57 9.81
CA LYS A 71 0.58 7.00 11.16
C LYS A 71 1.41 5.72 11.29
N THR A 72 1.38 4.86 10.27
CA THR A 72 2.16 3.62 10.24
C THR A 72 3.67 3.92 10.21
N VAL A 73 4.08 4.83 9.33
CA VAL A 73 5.47 5.30 9.23
C VAL A 73 5.95 5.92 10.53
N GLY A 74 5.13 6.79 11.15
CA GLY A 74 5.44 7.38 12.44
C GLY A 74 5.60 6.33 13.55
N SER A 75 4.72 5.33 13.59
CA SER A 75 4.79 4.24 14.57
C SER A 75 6.07 3.40 14.42
N LEU A 76 6.46 3.07 13.19
CA LEU A 76 7.72 2.36 12.92
C LEU A 76 8.94 3.19 13.34
N LYS A 77 8.94 4.49 13.06
CA LYS A 77 10.03 5.39 13.49
C LYS A 77 10.14 5.46 15.02
N LEU A 78 9.00 5.56 15.73
CA LEU A 78 8.95 5.50 17.20
C LEU A 78 9.43 4.15 17.75
N ASP A 79 9.19 3.06 17.03
CA ASP A 79 9.68 1.72 17.35
C ASP A 79 11.17 1.48 17.03
N GLY A 80 11.88 2.54 16.60
CA GLY A 80 13.32 2.51 16.37
C GLY A 80 13.75 2.01 15.00
N PHE A 81 12.83 1.77 14.05
CA PHE A 81 13.19 1.47 12.67
C PHE A 81 13.88 2.69 12.04
N LYS A 82 15.04 2.44 11.41
CA LYS A 82 15.91 3.53 10.92
C LYS A 82 15.61 3.93 9.48
N ASN A 83 15.21 2.96 8.67
CA ASN A 83 15.05 3.09 7.23
C ASN A 83 13.57 2.99 6.88
N VAL A 84 12.81 4.08 7.06
CA VAL A 84 11.36 4.11 6.79
C VAL A 84 11.03 5.33 5.94
N ASP A 85 10.87 5.08 4.65
CA ASP A 85 10.53 6.07 3.64
C ASP A 85 9.05 6.01 3.28
N MET A 86 8.53 7.15 2.84
CA MET A 86 7.12 7.30 2.44
C MET A 86 7.01 8.22 1.24
N LYS A 87 6.18 7.84 0.28
CA LYS A 87 5.76 8.69 -0.84
C LYS A 87 4.24 8.66 -0.97
N ILE A 88 3.63 9.83 -0.85
CA ILE A 88 2.20 10.04 -1.13
C ILE A 88 2.08 10.75 -2.47
N TYR A 89 1.35 10.16 -3.41
CA TYR A 89 1.12 10.73 -4.74
C TYR A 89 -0.11 11.65 -4.71
N PRO A 90 0.06 12.97 -4.99
CA PRO A 90 -1.04 13.92 -4.93
C PRO A 90 -2.17 13.57 -5.89
N GLU A 91 -3.42 13.84 -5.49
CA GLU A 91 -4.66 13.58 -6.25
C GLU A 91 -4.97 12.11 -6.59
N MET A 92 -3.98 11.22 -6.49
CA MET A 92 -4.10 9.81 -6.82
C MET A 92 -4.96 9.05 -5.81
N ARG A 93 -5.64 8.00 -6.29
CA ARG A 93 -6.50 7.14 -5.47
C ARG A 93 -5.77 5.84 -5.11
N HIS A 94 -6.48 4.72 -5.03
CA HIS A 94 -5.96 3.47 -4.47
C HIS A 94 -4.92 2.77 -5.35
N GLU A 95 -5.17 2.66 -6.66
CA GLU A 95 -4.37 1.80 -7.55
C GLU A 95 -3.30 2.56 -8.34
N ILE A 96 -2.41 3.25 -7.64
CA ILE A 96 -1.33 4.07 -8.24
C ILE A 96 -0.43 3.31 -9.25
N LEU A 97 -0.40 1.98 -9.18
CA LEU A 97 0.34 1.11 -10.11
C LEU A 97 -0.45 0.73 -11.37
N ASN A 98 -1.76 0.99 -11.40
CA ASN A 98 -2.66 0.73 -12.52
C ASN A 98 -3.30 2.01 -13.08
N GLU A 99 -2.69 3.16 -12.79
CA GLU A 99 -3.11 4.48 -13.28
C GLU A 99 -2.05 5.08 -14.22
N GLU A 100 -2.33 6.23 -14.82
CA GLU A 100 -1.47 6.88 -15.82
C GLU A 100 -0.06 7.17 -15.32
N ILE A 101 0.11 7.33 -14.01
CA ILE A 101 1.42 7.58 -13.37
C ILE A 101 2.25 6.30 -13.13
N ARG A 102 1.77 5.12 -13.54
CA ARG A 102 2.39 3.81 -13.28
C ARG A 102 3.90 3.81 -13.50
N GLU A 103 4.37 4.30 -14.65
CA GLU A 103 5.79 4.30 -14.98
C GLU A 103 6.61 5.18 -14.03
N ASN A 104 6.05 6.29 -13.58
CA ASN A 104 6.70 7.15 -12.58
C ASN A 104 6.79 6.44 -11.23
N VAL A 105 5.69 5.78 -10.80
CA VAL A 105 5.67 5.02 -9.54
C VAL A 105 6.68 3.88 -9.57
N LEU A 106 6.72 3.11 -10.67
CA LEU A 106 7.66 2.01 -10.86
C LEU A 106 9.11 2.50 -10.87
N ASN A 107 9.39 3.60 -11.57
CA ASN A 107 10.74 4.18 -11.58
C ASN A 107 11.15 4.68 -10.19
N GLU A 108 10.26 5.32 -9.42
CA GLU A 108 10.59 5.75 -8.06
C GLU A 108 10.89 4.57 -7.13
N ILE A 109 10.12 3.47 -7.20
CA ILE A 109 10.39 2.25 -6.45
C ILE A 109 11.73 1.64 -6.89
N HIS A 110 11.99 1.56 -8.19
CA HIS A 110 13.24 1.04 -8.72
C HIS A 110 14.45 1.85 -8.25
N GLN A 111 14.39 3.18 -8.32
CA GLN A 111 15.45 4.06 -7.81
C GLN A 111 15.65 3.93 -6.30
N TRP A 112 14.57 3.72 -5.54
CA TRP A 112 14.66 3.46 -4.10
C TRP A 112 15.41 2.14 -3.83
N ILE A 113 15.07 1.06 -4.53
CA ILE A 113 15.78 -0.23 -4.41
C ILE A 113 17.26 -0.08 -4.76
N LEU A 114 17.59 0.61 -5.87
CA LEU A 114 18.98 0.82 -6.28
C LEU A 114 19.81 1.60 -5.25
N LYS A 115 19.19 2.47 -4.43
CA LYS A 115 19.89 3.18 -3.34
C LYS A 115 20.25 2.26 -2.18
N LEU A 116 19.51 1.16 -1.98
CA LEU A 116 19.76 0.19 -0.91
C LEU A 116 20.81 -0.86 -1.27
N LEU A 117 21.08 -1.05 -2.57
CA LEU A 117 22.07 -2.01 -3.08
C LEU A 117 23.50 -1.43 -3.17
N LYS A 118 23.65 -0.14 -2.88
CA LYS A 118 24.96 0.55 -2.84
C LYS A 118 25.51 0.51 -1.43
#